data_AF-A0A353P9W0-F1
#
_entry.id   AF-A0A353P9W0-F1
#
_cell.length_a   1.000
_cell.length_b   1.000
_cell.length_c   1.000
_cell.angle_alpha   90.00
_cell.angle_beta   90.00
_cell.angle_gamma   90.00
#
_symmetry.space_group_name_H-M   'P 1'
#
loop_
_entity.id
_entity.type
_entity.pdbx_description
1 polymer ?
#
loop_
_entity_poly.entity_id
_entity_poly.type
_entity_poly.pdbx_seq_one_letter_code
_entity_poly.pdbx_strand_id
1 'polypeptide(L)' 'MIRVAEPQRRVTGVVLAGGRGQRMDGRDKGLLLREGRTLAERQLEALRPQVDALMISANRNLD' A
#
# COMPACT_ATOMS: atom_id res chain seq x y z
N MET A 1 23.86 31.79 -16.22
CA MET A 1 24.03 30.69 -15.25
C MET A 1 22.93 29.67 -15.53
N ILE A 2 23.27 28.52 -16.12
CA ILE A 2 22.29 27.46 -16.46
C ILE A 2 22.22 26.54 -15.24
N ARG A 3 21.04 26.40 -14.62
CA ARG A 3 20.79 25.36 -13.62
C ARG A 3 20.42 24.09 -14.37
N VAL A 4 21.22 23.04 -14.22
CA VAL A 4 20.83 21.70 -14.65
C VAL A 4 19.79 21.22 -13.64
N ALA A 5 18.61 20.79 -14.11
CA ALA A 5 17.62 20.19 -13.24
C ALA A 5 18.15 18.84 -12.74
N GLU A 6 18.25 18.67 -11.43
CA GLU A 6 18.51 17.36 -10.82
C GLU A 6 17.42 16.39 -11.28
N PRO A 7 17.77 15.16 -11.73
CA PRO A 7 16.77 14.18 -12.11
C PRO A 7 15.87 13.90 -10.91
N GLN A 8 14.56 14.12 -11.09
CA GLN A 8 13.60 13.83 -10.03
C GLN A 8 13.66 12.34 -9.68
N ARG A 9 13.95 12.03 -8.41
CA ARG A 9 13.98 10.65 -7.92
C ARG A 9 12.55 10.15 -7.84
N ARG A 10 12.20 9.21 -8.72
CA ARG A 10 10.91 8.52 -8.65
C ARG A 10 10.87 7.58 -7.47
N VAL A 11 9.77 7.59 -6.74
CA VAL A 11 9.50 6.74 -5.58
C VAL A 11 8.34 5.80 -5.91
N THR A 12 8.53 4.50 -5.69
CA THR A 12 7.45 3.50 -5.74
C THR A 12 7.01 3.17 -4.33
N GLY A 13 5.72 3.34 -4.04
CA GLY A 13 5.09 2.92 -2.79
C GLY A 13 4.59 1.48 -2.88
N VAL A 14 4.81 0.71 -1.82
CA VAL A 14 4.35 -0.68 -1.72
C VAL A 14 3.57 -0.87 -0.42
N VAL A 15 2.31 -1.31 -0.52
CA VAL A 15 1.53 -1.79 0.62
C VAL A 15 1.78 -3.30 0.79
N LEU A 16 2.30 -3.71 1.95
CA LEU A 16 2.53 -5.11 2.28
C LEU A 16 1.28 -5.70 2.97
N ALA A 17 0.36 -6.23 2.17
CA ALA A 17 -0.92 -6.82 2.59
C ALA A 17 -0.86 -8.35 2.70
N GLY A 18 0.24 -8.87 3.26
CA GLY A 18 0.45 -10.31 3.43
C GLY A 18 0.71 -10.71 4.88
N GLY A 19 0.88 -12.02 5.11
CA GLY A 19 1.27 -12.57 6.41
C GLY A 19 0.49 -13.83 6.76
N ARG A 20 0.43 -14.23 8.04
CA ARG A 20 -0.34 -15.42 8.51
C ARG A 20 -1.64 -15.10 9.25
N GLY A 21 -1.94 -13.83 9.53
CA GLY A 21 -3.18 -13.47 10.22
C GLY A 21 -3.33 -13.99 11.66
N GLN A 22 -2.30 -14.57 12.28
CA GLN A 22 -2.39 -15.27 13.58
C GLN A 22 -2.95 -14.39 14.71
N ARG A 23 -2.60 -13.10 14.73
CA ARG A 23 -3.12 -12.16 15.72
C ARG A 23 -4.54 -11.68 15.44
N MET A 24 -5.08 -11.97 14.25
CA MET A 24 -6.40 -11.56 13.76
C MET A 24 -7.31 -12.77 13.52
N ASP A 25 -7.11 -13.85 14.28
CA ASP A 25 -7.89 -15.09 14.18
C ASP A 25 -7.84 -15.73 12.79
N GLY A 26 -6.65 -15.70 12.17
CA GLY A 26 -6.43 -16.21 10.82
C GLY A 26 -6.96 -15.33 9.69
N ARG A 27 -7.71 -14.27 10.00
CA ARG A 27 -8.28 -13.37 8.99
C ARG A 27 -7.22 -12.52 8.30
N ASP A 28 -7.51 -12.15 7.06
CA ASP A 28 -6.71 -11.17 6.35
C ASP A 28 -6.92 -9.77 6.93
N LYS A 29 -5.90 -9.22 7.60
CA LYS A 29 -5.95 -7.89 8.19
C LYS A 29 -6.26 -6.82 7.13
N GLY A 30 -5.74 -6.96 5.92
CA GLY A 30 -5.96 -6.00 4.84
C GLY A 30 -7.45 -5.83 4.51
N LEU A 31 -8.22 -6.91 4.62
CA LEU A 31 -9.66 -6.95 4.32
C LEU A 31 -10.57 -6.59 5.50
N LEU A 32 -10.02 -6.42 6.70
CA LEU A 32 -10.84 -6.01 7.84
C LEU A 32 -11.42 -4.62 7.60
N LEU A 33 -12.71 -4.47 7.91
CA LEU A 33 -13.42 -3.21 7.77
C LEU A 33 -13.21 -2.33 8.99
N ARG A 34 -12.95 -1.05 8.73
CA ARG A 34 -13.01 0.03 9.72
C ARG A 34 -13.79 1.19 9.13
N GLU A 35 -14.92 1.53 9.74
CA GLU A 35 -15.87 2.56 9.26
C GLU A 35 -16.24 2.33 7.78
N GLY A 36 -16.61 1.11 7.43
CA GLY A 36 -17.10 0.76 6.08
C GLY A 36 -16.03 0.66 4.97
N ARG A 37 -14.74 0.85 5.27
CA ARG A 37 -13.64 0.68 4.30
C ARG A 37 -12.61 -0.32 4.80
N THR A 38 -12.01 -1.07 3.90
CA THR A 38 -10.95 -2.03 4.25
C THR A 38 -9.69 -1.30 4.72
N LEU A 39 -8.88 -1.96 5.56
CA LEU A 39 -7.59 -1.40 5.97
C LEU A 39 -6.62 -1.25 4.80
N ALA A 40 -6.69 -2.12 3.79
CA ALA A 40 -5.86 -2.04 2.59
C ALA A 40 -6.20 -0.80 1.74
N GLU A 41 -7.49 -0.53 1.47
CA GLU A 41 -7.93 0.67 0.74
C GLU A 41 -7.43 1.95 1.42
N ARG A 42 -7.55 2.04 2.75
CA ARG A 42 -7.07 3.20 3.50
C ARG A 42 -5.57 3.42 3.39
N GLN A 43 -4.78 2.34 3.40
CA GLN A 43 -3.33 2.43 3.22
C GLN A 43 -2.96 2.89 1.81
N LEU A 44 -3.65 2.36 0.79
CA LEU A 44 -3.46 2.75 -0.61
C LEU A 44 -3.82 4.22 -0.82
N GLU A 45 -4.97 4.67 -0.31
CA GLU A 45 -5.38 6.08 -0.39
C GLU A 45 -4.38 7.01 0.30
N ALA A 46 -3.90 6.65 1.48
CA ALA A 46 -2.94 7.47 2.23
C ALA A 46 -1.57 7.54 1.54
N LEU A 47 -1.15 6.47 0.86
CA LEU A 47 0.17 6.38 0.21
C LEU A 47 0.18 7.01 -1.19
N ARG A 48 -0.95 6.96 -1.92
CA ARG A 48 -1.07 7.43 -3.31
C ARG A 48 -0.54 8.84 -3.58
N PRO A 49 -0.80 9.89 -2.76
CA PRO A 49 -0.30 11.23 -3.06
C PRO A 49 1.21 11.41 -2.86
N GLN A 50 1.91 10.42 -2.30
CA GLN A 50 3.32 10.51 -1.90
C GLN A 50 4.30 9.81 -2.87
N VAL A 51 3.78 9.06 -3.85
CA VAL A 51 4.58 8.15 -4.68
C VAL A 51 4.20 8.26 -6.16
N ASP A 52 5.17 8.04 -7.04
CA ASP A 52 4.98 8.07 -8.49
C ASP A 52 4.27 6.81 -9.02
N ALA A 53 4.49 5.69 -8.33
CA ALA A 53 3.85 4.40 -8.63
C ALA A 53 3.42 3.74 -7.32
N LEU A 54 2.28 3.05 -7.36
CA LEU A 54 1.70 2.38 -6.20
C LEU A 54 1.47 0.90 -6.51
N MET A 55 1.93 0.04 -5.61
CA MET A 55 1.78 -1.41 -5.70
C MET A 55 1.26 -2.00 -4.39
N ILE A 56 0.63 -3.16 -4.47
CA ILE A 56 0.24 -3.98 -3.32
C ILE A 56 0.84 -5.38 -3.47
N SER A 57 1.47 -5.87 -2.41
CA SER A 57 1.97 -7.24 -2.31
C SER A 57 1.07 -8.02 -1.36
N ALA A 58 0.36 -9.02 -1.88
CA ALA A 58 -0.55 -9.88 -1.12
C ALA A 58 -0.22 -11.36 -1.36
N ASN A 59 -0.52 -12.22 -0.39
CA ASN A 59 -0.27 -13.67 -0.46
C ASN A 59 -1.52 -14.54 -0.22
N ARG A 60 -2.71 -13.91 -0.23
CA ARG A 60 -4.05 -14.51 -0.07
C ARG A 60 -5.06 -13.62 -0.78
N ASN A 61 -6.27 -14.14 -1.03
CA ASN A 61 -7.38 -13.40 -1.66
C ASN A 61 -6.93 -12.78 -3.00
N LEU A 62 -6.36 -13.62 -3.88
CA LEU A 62 -5.80 -13.23 -5.18
C LEU A 62 -6.77 -13.47 -6.35
N ASP A 63 -7.91 -14.02 -6.01
CA ASP A 63 -9.05 -14.44 -6.82
C ASP A 63 -10.01 -13.27 -7.14
#